data_AF-A0AAE0PA60-F1
#
_entry.id   AF-A0AAE0PA60-F1
#
_cell.length_a   1.000
_cell.length_b   1.000
_cell.length_c   1.000
_cell.angle_alpha   90.00
_cell.angle_beta   90.00
_cell.angle_gamma   90.00
#
_symmetry.space_group_name_H-M   'P 1'
#
loop_
_entity.id
_entity.type
_entity.pdbx_description
1 polymer ?
#
loop_
_entity_poly.entity_id
_entity_poly.type
_entity_poly.pdbx_seq_one_letter_code
_entity_poly.pdbx_strand_id
1 'polypeptide(L)'
;MPWIEFERDWNPRLPLVIQAVGLVAHRLAIGASRQDVLNEQRYLRAGSRPQTLEWLFHNAVVKALESQLRALARERDDGAGISDDED
;
A
#
# COMPACT_ATOMS: atom_id res chain seq x y z
N MET A 1 -1.28 -16.74 -4.41
CA MET A 1 -1.51 -16.46 -2.97
C MET A 1 -1.37 -14.96 -2.76
N PRO A 2 -2.17 -14.36 -1.87
CA PRO A 2 -2.09 -12.93 -1.63
C PRO A 2 -0.74 -12.51 -1.06
N TRP A 3 -0.25 -11.37 -1.52
CA TRP A 3 0.99 -10.76 -1.01
C TRP A 3 0.84 -10.40 0.46
N ILE A 4 -0.32 -9.88 0.85
CA ILE A 4 -0.62 -9.53 2.25
C ILE A 4 -1.95 -10.17 2.66
N GLU A 5 -1.92 -11.02 3.67
CA GLU A 5 -3.05 -11.85 4.09
C GLU A 5 -3.36 -11.65 5.56
N PHE A 6 -4.62 -11.39 5.92
CA PHE A 6 -5.01 -11.09 7.30
C PHE A 6 -4.62 -12.22 8.27
N GLU A 7 -5.01 -13.47 7.97
CA GLU A 7 -4.76 -14.62 8.85
C GLU A 7 -3.27 -14.89 9.12
N ARG A 8 -2.40 -14.55 8.17
CA ARG A 8 -0.95 -14.81 8.26
C ARG A 8 -0.17 -13.62 8.80
N ASP A 9 -0.51 -12.42 8.33
CA ASP A 9 0.33 -11.23 8.47
C ASP A 9 -0.17 -10.29 9.58
N TRP A 10 -1.39 -10.48 10.09
CA TRP A 10 -1.94 -9.70 11.20
C TRP A 10 -1.18 -9.93 12.50
N ASN A 11 -0.79 -8.84 13.16
CA ASN A 11 -0.25 -8.88 14.51
C ASN A 11 -1.06 -7.98 15.45
N PRO A 12 -1.81 -8.56 16.41
CA PRO A 12 -2.66 -7.78 17.32
C PRO A 12 -1.87 -6.94 18.32
N ARG A 13 -0.55 -7.16 18.45
CA ARG A 13 0.33 -6.37 19.33
C ARG A 13 0.86 -5.10 18.67
N LEU A 14 0.65 -4.92 17.36
CA LEU A 14 1.15 -3.77 16.62
C LEU A 14 0.00 -2.87 16.16
N PRO A 15 0.16 -1.54 16.22
CA PRO A 15 -0.82 -0.63 15.64
C PRO A 15 -1.05 -0.90 14.15
N LEU A 16 -2.32 -0.90 13.74
CA LEU A 16 -2.78 -1.24 12.39
C LEU A 16 -2.04 -0.49 11.27
N VAL A 17 -1.81 0.81 11.46
CA VAL A 17 -1.13 1.65 10.47
C VAL A 17 0.35 1.30 10.37
N ILE A 18 1.02 1.06 11.50
CA ILE A 18 2.46 0.75 11.55
C ILE A 18 2.72 -0.58 10.84
N GLN A 19 1.93 -1.60 11.14
CA GLN A 19 2.10 -2.90 10.48
C GLN A 19 1.76 -2.82 8.98
N ALA A 20 0.75 -2.06 8.57
CA ALA A 20 0.40 -1.90 7.16
C ALA A 20 1.57 -1.28 6.36
N VAL A 21 2.21 -0.23 6.90
CA VAL A 21 3.40 0.37 6.28
C VAL A 21 4.56 -0.62 6.20
N GLY A 22 4.83 -1.36 7.28
CA GLY A 22 5.90 -2.36 7.30
C GLY A 22 5.67 -3.52 6.33
N LEU A 23 4.45 -4.05 6.27
CA LEU A 23 4.07 -5.12 5.35
C LEU A 23 4.18 -4.67 3.91
N VAL A 24 3.67 -3.49 3.57
CA VAL A 24 3.81 -2.92 2.22
C VAL A 24 5.29 -2.77 1.87
N ALA A 25 6.09 -2.12 2.71
CA ALA A 25 7.52 -1.91 2.44
C ALA A 25 8.25 -3.25 2.21
N HIS A 26 7.99 -4.25 3.06
CA HIS A 26 8.59 -5.56 2.94
C HIS A 26 8.15 -6.29 1.66
N ARG A 27 6.87 -6.26 1.28
CA ARG A 27 6.39 -6.91 0.05
C ARG A 27 6.95 -6.28 -1.22
N LEU A 28 7.06 -4.96 -1.24
CA LEU A 28 7.68 -4.25 -2.36
C LEU A 28 9.18 -4.59 -2.47
N ALA A 29 9.88 -4.71 -1.34
CA ALA A 29 11.30 -5.07 -1.32
C ALA A 29 11.58 -6.47 -1.88
N ILE A 30 10.63 -7.40 -1.77
CA ILE A 30 10.74 -8.75 -2.35
C ILE A 30 10.17 -8.86 -3.78
N GLY A 31 9.84 -7.72 -4.41
CA GLY A 31 9.47 -7.66 -5.83
C GLY A 31 7.98 -7.56 -6.13
N ALA A 32 7.11 -7.39 -5.13
CA ALA A 32 5.70 -7.15 -5.40
C ALA A 32 5.50 -5.78 -6.09
N SER A 33 4.65 -5.75 -7.12
CA SER A 33 4.24 -4.49 -7.74
C SER A 33 3.26 -3.74 -6.84
N ARG A 34 3.46 -2.42 -6.66
CA ARG A 34 2.53 -1.58 -5.89
C ARG A 34 1.11 -1.67 -6.39
N GLN A 35 0.92 -1.68 -7.71
CA GLN A 35 -0.42 -1.70 -8.31
C GLN A 35 -1.11 -3.05 -8.09
N ASP A 36 -0.35 -4.15 -8.18
CA ASP A 36 -0.89 -5.50 -7.99
C ASP A 36 -1.32 -5.71 -6.53
N VAL A 37 -0.48 -5.30 -5.57
CA VAL A 37 -0.84 -5.35 -4.15
C VAL A 37 -2.05 -4.46 -3.89
N LEU A 38 -2.13 -3.26 -4.48
CA LEU A 38 -3.29 -2.38 -4.29
C LEU A 38 -4.59 -3.01 -4.81
N ASN A 39 -4.56 -3.58 -6.01
CA ASN A 39 -5.72 -4.22 -6.63
C ASN A 39 -6.18 -5.43 -5.79
N GLU A 40 -5.24 -6.27 -5.36
CA GLU A 40 -5.50 -7.42 -4.50
C GLU A 40 -6.15 -6.98 -3.17
N GLN A 41 -5.58 -5.98 -2.50
CA GLN A 41 -6.09 -5.54 -1.20
C GLN A 41 -7.46 -4.86 -1.32
N ARG A 42 -7.75 -4.19 -2.44
CA ARG A 42 -9.10 -3.68 -2.73
C ARG A 42 -10.10 -4.81 -2.93
N TYR A 43 -9.70 -5.87 -3.64
CA TYR A 43 -10.52 -7.07 -3.83
C TYR A 43 -10.83 -7.76 -2.50
N LEU A 44 -9.80 -8.01 -1.68
CA LEU A 44 -9.96 -8.62 -0.35
C LEU A 44 -10.85 -7.78 0.56
N ARG A 45 -10.61 -6.45 0.63
CA ARG A 45 -11.47 -5.52 1.39
C ARG A 45 -12.93 -5.58 0.97
N ALA A 46 -13.21 -5.74 -0.33
CA ALA A 46 -14.56 -5.84 -0.85
C ALA A 46 -15.25 -7.18 -0.50
N GLY A 47 -14.46 -8.24 -0.33
CA GLY A 47 -14.93 -9.56 0.13
C GLY A 47 -15.15 -9.64 1.64
N SER A 48 -14.44 -8.83 2.43
CA SER A 48 -14.60 -8.79 3.89
C SER A 48 -15.88 -8.08 4.33
N ARG A 49 -16.46 -8.51 5.46
CA ARG A 49 -17.60 -7.80 6.08
C ARG A 49 -17.18 -6.40 6.56
N PRO A 50 -17.95 -5.34 6.28
CA PRO A 50 -17.59 -3.98 6.70
C PRO A 50 -17.36 -3.87 8.22
N GLN A 51 -16.40 -3.03 8.60
CA GLN A 51 -16.06 -2.72 10.01
C GLN A 51 -15.52 -3.90 10.84
N THR A 52 -15.24 -5.05 10.23
CA THR A 52 -14.46 -6.10 10.91
C THR A 52 -12.97 -5.75 10.98
N LEU A 53 -12.23 -6.43 11.85
CA LEU A 53 -10.77 -6.31 11.94
C LEU A 53 -10.07 -6.60 10.61
N GLU A 54 -10.50 -7.66 9.90
CA GLU A 54 -10.03 -8.01 8.57
C GLU A 54 -10.28 -6.87 7.56
N TRP A 55 -11.48 -6.30 7.56
CA TRP A 55 -11.81 -5.17 6.69
C TRP A 55 -10.95 -3.94 7.00
N LEU A 56 -10.75 -3.63 8.30
CA LEU A 56 -9.90 -2.53 8.75
C LEU A 56 -8.44 -2.76 8.35
N PHE A 57 -7.95 -3.99 8.44
CA PHE A 57 -6.61 -4.39 8.01
C PHE A 57 -6.40 -4.12 6.52
N HIS A 58 -7.25 -4.65 5.65
CA HIS A 58 -7.14 -4.39 4.21
C HIS A 58 -7.29 -2.90 3.88
N ASN A 59 -8.16 -2.18 4.60
CA ASN A 59 -8.29 -0.73 4.43
C ASN A 59 -7.00 0.03 4.79
N ALA A 60 -6.31 -0.34 5.87
CA ALA A 60 -5.05 0.28 6.26
C ALA A 60 -3.94 0.02 5.23
N VAL A 61 -3.84 -1.21 4.71
CA VAL A 61 -2.88 -1.56 3.65
C VAL A 61 -3.15 -0.78 2.37
N VAL A 62 -4.42 -0.68 1.94
CA VAL A 62 -4.82 0.16 0.80
C VAL A 62 -4.40 1.61 1.00
N LYS A 63 -4.63 2.18 2.18
CA LYS A 63 -4.25 3.58 2.46
C LYS A 63 -2.75 3.81 2.43
N ALA A 64 -1.95 2.86 2.92
CA ALA A 64 -0.50 2.93 2.84
C ALA A 64 -0.01 2.96 1.37
N LEU A 65 -0.57 2.08 0.51
CA LEU A 65 -0.23 2.03 -0.91
C LEU A 65 -0.65 3.30 -1.66
N GLU A 66 -1.88 3.80 -1.43
CA GLU A 66 -2.36 5.05 -2.02
C GLU A 66 -1.51 6.26 -1.61
N SER A 67 -0.98 6.26 -0.39
CA SER A 67 -0.05 7.30 0.07
C SER A 67 1.27 7.27 -0.70
N GLN A 68 1.87 6.08 -0.88
CA GLN A 68 3.14 5.94 -1.62
C GLN A 68 2.99 6.31 -3.10
N LEU A 69 1.90 5.89 -3.75
CA LEU A 69 1.64 6.24 -5.15
C LEU A 69 1.49 7.75 -5.35
N ARG A 70 0.84 8.44 -4.41
CA ARG A 70 0.74 9.91 -4.43
C ARG A 70 2.08 10.59 -4.21
N ALA A 71 2.94 10.05 -3.35
CA ALA A 71 4.29 10.58 -3.15
C ALA A 71 5.13 10.47 -4.44
N LEU A 72 5.11 9.30 -5.08
CA LEU A 72 5.81 9.07 -6.34
C LEU A 72 5.29 9.95 -7.49
N ALA A 73 3.98 10.19 -7.55
CA ALA A 73 3.41 11.09 -8.54
C ALA A 73 3.92 12.53 -8.37
N ARG A 74 4.01 13.02 -7.12
CA ARG A 74 4.56 14.35 -6.82
C ARG A 74 6.03 14.46 -7.19
N GLU A 75 6.85 13.47 -6.83
CA GLU A 75 8.28 13.45 -7.18
C GLU A 75 8.50 13.48 -8.71
N ARG A 76 7.62 12.82 -9.47
CA ARG A 76 7.66 12.85 -10.94
C ARG A 76 7.28 14.22 -11.49
N ASP A 77 6.26 14.86 -10.94
CA ASP A 77 5.81 16.18 -11.37
C ASP A 77 6.86 17.26 -11.03
N ASP A 78 7.50 17.17 -9.86
CA ASP A 78 8.57 18.08 -9.43
C ASP A 78 9.86 17.86 -10.25
N GLY A 79 10.18 16.62 -10.61
CA GLY A 79 11.36 16.28 -11.42
C GLY A 79 11.23 16.61 -12.91
N ALA A 80 10.01 16.81 -13.42
CA ALA A 80 9.75 17.20 -14.81
C ALA A 80 9.83 18.72 -15.05
N GLY A 81 10.01 19.52 -13.99
CA GLY A 81 10.09 21.00 -14.06
C GLY A 81 11.50 21.57 -14.26
N ILE A 82 12.52 20.72 -14.49
CA ILE A 82 13.92 21.15 -14.71
C ILE A 82 14.42 20.55 -16.03
N SER A 83 13.92 21.07 -17.15
CA SER A 83 14.63 21.01 -18.42
C SER A 83 14.15 22.15 -19.31
N ASP A 84 15.13 22.80 -19.94
CA ASP A 84 15.07 23.83 -20.98
C ASP A 84 14.83 25.27 -20.50
N ASP A 85 15.93 25.98 -20.26
CA ASP A 85 16.29 27.17 -21.06
C ASP A 85 17.65 27.74 -20.59
N GLU A 86 18.75 27.06 -20.95
CA GLU A 86 20.06 27.72 -21.10
C GLU A 86 20.77 27.07 -22.30
N ASP A 87 20.63 27.68 -23.47
CA ASP A 87 21.71 27.93 -24.46
C ASP A 87 21.23 28.86 -25.59
#